data_AF-A0A5B0W0J8-F1
#
_entry.id   AF-A0A5B0W0J8-F1
#
_cell.length_a   1.000
_cell.length_b   1.000
_cell.length_c   1.000
_cell.angle_alpha   90.00
_cell.angle_beta   90.00
_cell.angle_gamma   90.00
#
_symmetry.space_group_name_H-M   'P 1'
#
loop_
_entity.id
_entity.type
_entity.pdbx_description
1 polymer ?
#
loop_
_entity_poly.entity_id
_entity_poly.type
_entity_poly.pdbx_seq_one_letter_code
_entity_poly.pdbx_strand_id
1 'polypeptide(L)' 'MSDFGEQERPGEILALVKMMQYAGGIASDLNAPQAVFLIKEAQAALLSILESEFPMLSGGHLNGLVGDTHGHC' A
#
# COMPACT_ATOMS: atom_id res chain seq x y z
N MET A 1 26.81 7.54 -12.22
CA MET A 1 26.28 7.73 -10.85
C MET A 1 25.05 6.87 -10.75
N SER A 2 25.04 5.99 -9.76
CA SER A 2 24.08 4.89 -9.63
C SER A 2 22.64 5.40 -9.54
N ASP A 3 21.80 4.89 -10.44
CA ASP A 3 20.36 5.13 -10.56
C ASP A 3 19.53 4.46 -9.44
N PHE A 4 20.12 4.32 -8.26
CA PHE A 4 19.57 3.54 -7.15
C PHE A 4 18.30 4.19 -6.57
N GLY A 5 18.15 5.51 -6.68
CA GLY A 5 17.00 6.24 -6.14
C GLY A 5 15.70 6.12 -6.94
N GLU A 6 15.75 5.70 -8.21
CA GLU A 6 14.55 5.53 -9.05
C GLU A 6 13.96 4.11 -8.94
N GLN A 7 14.78 3.09 -8.66
CA GLN A 7 14.33 1.70 -8.50
C GLN A 7 13.95 1.31 -7.06
N GLU A 8 14.52 1.94 -6.04
CA GLU A 8 14.16 1.66 -4.63
C GLU A 8 12.76 2.19 -4.28
N ARG A 9 12.39 3.32 -4.86
CA ARG A 9 11.16 4.06 -4.52
C ARG A 9 9.87 3.27 -4.80
N PRO A 10 9.70 2.58 -5.94
CA PRO A 10 8.54 1.70 -6.17
C PRO A 10 8.46 0.53 -5.17
N GLY A 11 9.61 -0.02 -4.75
CA GLY A 11 9.69 -1.11 -3.78
C GLY A 11 9.25 -0.68 -2.38
N GLU A 12 9.68 0.51 -1.95
CA GLU A 12 9.26 1.12 -0.67
C GLU A 12 7.76 1.42 -0.66
N ILE A 13 7.24 1.96 -1.76
CA ILE A 13 5.81 2.23 -1.94
C ILE A 13 5.00 0.92 -1.85
N LEU A 14 5.47 -0.13 -2.52
CA LEU A 14 4.86 -1.46 -2.46
C LEU A 14 4.86 -2.02 -1.03
N ALA A 15 5.98 -1.89 -0.31
CA ALA A 15 6.10 -2.34 1.07
C ALA A 15 5.16 -1.58 2.01
N LEU A 16 5.02 -0.27 1.81
CA LEU A 16 4.12 0.57 2.61
C LEU A 16 2.66 0.16 2.44
N VAL A 17 2.19 -0.03 1.21
CA VAL A 17 0.82 -0.47 0.94
C VAL A 17 0.55 -1.85 1.55
N LYS A 18 1.50 -2.79 1.44
CA LYS A 18 1.40 -4.12 2.08
C LYS A 18 1.32 -4.05 3.59
N MET A 19 2.12 -3.18 4.23
CA MET A 19 2.06 -2.97 5.68
C MET A 19 0.70 -2.43 6.12
N MET A 20 0.07 -1.54 5.35
CA MET A 20 -1.27 -1.03 5.67
C MET A 20 -2.34 -2.13 5.55
N GLN A 21 -2.26 -2.99 4.54
CA GLN A 21 -3.16 -4.14 4.41
C GLN A 21 -3.01 -5.10 5.59
N TYR A 22 -1.77 -5.43 5.94
CA TYR A 22 -1.47 -6.28 7.09
C TYR A 22 -2.03 -5.70 8.38
N ALA A 23 -1.79 -4.40 8.64
CA ALA A 23 -2.35 -3.71 9.80
C ALA A 23 -3.88 -3.73 9.80
N GLY A 24 -4.51 -3.60 8.63
CA GLY A 24 -5.96 -3.71 8.47
C GLY A 24 -6.50 -5.12 8.79
N GLY A 25 -5.76 -6.15 8.40
CA GLY A 25 -6.04 -7.55 8.77
C GLY A 25 -5.97 -7.76 10.28
N ILE A 26 -4.87 -7.34 10.91
CA ILE A 26 -4.71 -7.42 12.38
C ILE A 26 -5.82 -6.64 13.10
N ALA A 27 -6.19 -5.44 12.63
CA ALA A 27 -7.29 -4.68 13.21
C ALA A 27 -8.64 -5.40 13.08
N SER A 28 -8.85 -6.13 11.98
CA SER A 28 -10.02 -6.98 11.80
C SER A 28 -10.03 -8.16 12.77
N ASP A 29 -8.89 -8.84 12.94
CA ASP A 29 -8.73 -9.98 13.86
C ASP A 29 -8.93 -9.57 15.32
N LEU A 30 -8.53 -8.35 15.68
CA LEU A 30 -8.73 -7.75 17.01
C LEU A 30 -10.13 -7.13 17.18
N ASN A 31 -11.00 -7.26 16.19
CA ASN A 31 -12.36 -6.72 16.20
C ASN A 31 -12.40 -5.21 16.51
N ALA A 32 -11.47 -4.45 15.91
CA ALA A 32 -11.31 -3.01 16.06
C ALA A 32 -11.83 -2.27 14.80
N PRO A 33 -13.15 -2.12 14.63
CA PRO A 33 -13.76 -1.65 13.38
C PRO A 33 -13.35 -0.23 13.00
N GLN A 34 -13.10 0.64 13.98
CA GLN A 34 -12.65 2.00 13.72
C GLN A 34 -11.21 2.03 13.17
N ALA A 35 -10.34 1.14 13.65
CA ALA A 35 -8.99 1.00 13.13
C ALA A 35 -9.01 0.45 11.69
N VAL A 36 -9.85 -0.55 11.41
CA VAL A 36 -10.06 -1.07 10.05
C VAL A 36 -10.49 0.04 9.09
N PHE A 37 -11.46 0.86 9.51
CA PHE A 37 -11.94 1.98 8.71
C PHE A 37 -10.82 2.99 8.41
N LEU A 38 -10.12 3.45 9.44
CA LEU A 38 -9.05 4.45 9.30
C LEU A 38 -7.88 3.95 8.44
N ILE A 39 -7.53 2.67 8.56
CA ILE A 39 -6.46 2.06 7.76
C ILE A 39 -6.85 2.01 6.28
N LYS A 40 -8.11 1.68 5.96
CA LYS A 40 -8.61 1.68 4.58
C LYS A 40 -8.66 3.08 3.98
N GLU A 41 -9.12 4.07 4.73
CA GLU A 41 -9.13 5.47 4.28
C GLU A 41 -7.71 5.98 4.02
N ALA A 42 -6.77 5.69 4.92
CA ALA A 42 -5.37 6.07 4.75
C ALA A 42 -4.74 5.35 3.54
N GLN A 43 -5.08 4.08 3.29
CA GLN A 43 -4.61 3.34 2.11
C GLN A 43 -5.14 3.97 0.82
N ALA A 44 -6.43 4.32 0.77
CA ALA A 44 -7.04 4.97 -0.38
C ALA A 44 -6.42 6.35 -0.66
N ALA A 45 -6.18 7.15 0.39
CA ALA A 45 -5.52 8.45 0.26
C ALA A 45 -4.08 8.31 -0.25
N LEU A 46 -3.32 7.33 0.27
CA LEU A 46 -1.97 7.05 -0.19
C LEU A 46 -1.96 6.65 -1.67
N LEU A 47 -2.83 5.71 -2.08
CA LEU A 47 -2.92 5.28 -3.48
C LEU A 47 -3.25 6.45 -4.42
N SER A 48 -4.18 7.33 -4.01
CA SER A 48 -4.53 8.52 -4.81
C SER A 48 -3.35 9.48 -4.99
N ILE A 49 -2.54 9.68 -3.95
CA ILE A 49 -1.32 10.51 -4.03
C ILE A 49 -0.28 9.84 -4.94
N LEU A 50 -0.13 8.52 -4.83
CA LEU A 50 0.83 7.77 -5.64
C LEU A 50 0.46 7.77 -7.13
N GLU A 51 -0.82 7.66 -7.46
CA GLU A 51 -1.30 7.80 -8.83
C GLU A 51 -1.00 9.18 -9.41
N SER A 52 -1.10 10.26 -8.61
CA SER A 52 -0.80 11.62 -9.08
C SER A 52 0.69 11.92 -9.19
N GLU A 53 1.49 11.47 -8.23
CA GLU A 53 2.93 11.79 -8.14
C GLU A 53 3.81 10.81 -8.94
N PHE A 54 3.34 9.58 -9.13
CA PHE A 54 4.09 8.51 -9.79
C PHE A 54 3.23 7.82 -10.87
N PRO A 55 2.92 8.50 -11.99
CA PRO A 55 2.08 7.95 -13.06
C PRO A 55 2.64 6.68 -13.73
N MET A 56 3.94 6.40 -13.52
CA MET A 56 4.60 5.14 -13.89
C MET A 56 4.14 3.92 -13.06
N LEU A 57 3.59 4.14 -11.87
CA LEU A 57 2.87 3.15 -11.08
C LEU A 57 1.45 3.04 -11.64
N SER A 58 1.31 2.48 -12.85
CA SER A 58 -0.01 2.33 -13.48
C SER A 58 -0.99 1.63 -12.55
N GLY A 59 -2.30 1.97 -12.65
CA GLY A 59 -3.34 1.38 -11.82
C GLY A 59 -3.41 -0.15 -11.84
N GLY A 60 -2.81 -0.83 -12.83
CA GLY A 60 -2.65 -2.29 -12.83
C GLY A 60 -1.65 -2.80 -11.78
N HIS A 61 -0.53 -2.11 -11.58
CA HIS A 61 0.43 -2.43 -10.52
C HIS A 61 -0.12 -2.12 -9.14
N LEU A 62 -0.84 -0.99 -9.00
CA LEU A 62 -1.48 -0.59 -7.74
C LEU A 62 -2.70 -1.46 -7.38
N ASN A 63 -3.50 -1.91 -8.35
CA ASN A 63 -4.61 -2.83 -8.09
C ASN A 63 -4.11 -4.26 -7.76
N GLY A 64 -3.04 -4.74 -8.41
CA GLY A 64 -2.41 -6.01 -8.06
C GLY A 64 -1.84 -6.01 -6.63
N LEU A 65 -1.37 -4.85 -6.19
CA LEU A 65 -0.94 -4.53 -4.84
C LEU A 65 -2.05 -4.67 -3.79
N VAL A 66 -3.26 -4.23 -4.13
CA VAL A 66 -4.43 -4.27 -3.23
C VAL A 66 -5.00 -5.69 -3.08
N GLY A 67 -4.81 -6.55 -4.09
CA GLY A 67 -5.42 -7.88 -4.16
C GLY A 67 -4.75 -8.97 -3.32
N ASP A 68 -3.48 -8.84 -2.97
CA ASP A 68 -2.71 -9.93 -2.35
C ASP A 68 -2.68 -9.80 -0.82
N THR A 69 -3.78 -10.19 -0.19
CA THR A 69 -4.00 -10.11 1.26
C THR A 69 -3.23 -11.14 2.09
N HIS A 70 -2.45 -12.03 1.45
CA HIS A 70 -1.75 -13.15 2.08
C HIS A 70 -0.22 -13.02 2.06
N GLY A 71 0.30 -11.81 1.92
CA GLY A 71 1.73 -11.57 2.10
C GLY A 71 2.13 -11.72 3.57
N HIS A 72 2.81 -12.81 3.91
CA HIS A 72 3.67 -12.85 5.09
C HIS A 72 4.73 -11.75 4.92
N CYS A 73 4.63 -10.69 5.73
CA CYS A 73 5.75 -9.76 5.92
C CYS A 73 6.95 -10.49 6.53
#